data_AF-A0A5K8A3T4-F1
#
_entry.id   AF-A0A5K8A3T4-F1
#
_cell.length_a   1.000
_cell.length_b   1.000
_cell.length_c   1.000
_cell.angle_alpha   90.00
_cell.angle_beta   90.00
_cell.angle_gamma   90.00
#
_symmetry.space_group_name_H-M   'P 1'
#
loop_
_entity.id
_entity.type
_entity.pdbx_description
1 polymer ?
#
loop_
_entity_poly.entity_id
_entity_poly.type
_entity_poly.pdbx_seq_one_letter_code
_entity_poly.pdbx_strand_id
1 'polypeptide(L)'
;MAKKEKKVTGYDKYVDWKMFSIPVVLLFVLLLMPTPYGMKDVGTEYRIGPKAVIEHVTQAFFNTSSDSALQWQLLAARIMEQNMNMGALTRDRYLKRDLKWCRQNKIKAVKANFEKARSFIDTQVDDATYLALMKASMTLRKDGLKYEELTEKDRIEADKGAWFIKVSIAMGVFVVLCFLTECIPLPGVSFCIGLILVFSGVTSRKEVAMLYWDDACWFIMGSLMFAAAFVKTGVDKRVCLMMFRKLAVPNVRWITLIFIVIIAPLAAFISDHALAAMFLPIGMLLYQNSLTRETPSDPELGKMLMIAIAMACNIGGPGAPSGGARNVIMMTYLADMFGQDIGYFQWITYCFPYLFVMIPVSWLILNWRFKPTITSLAPAMDHLQTEIGRMGGWNRKQIIALIIFLVMVFGWFTEKEFYNMGIYPVRLGIGVIAVGGAVAYLLAGIVNWRDYQDRVDWGVIWLYAGAIIFGRTLDSTGAAYWLARSAIDALAPLGMDSGLPLMATSNGLTAILTNLMADGPAAAAVGPIALNMAGLVHPGTTFLPFMAMSTAISSSFAYCLIIGTPPNAIVYASGYLEPKDYLRVGLPIWVMANIVLLLLTAVYWVFRGFGGLPGF
;
A
#
# COMPACT_ATOMS: atom_id res chain seq x y z
N MET A 1 -11.78 18.75 38.30
CA MET A 1 -11.86 18.05 37.01
C MET A 1 -11.39 19.01 35.91
N ALA A 2 -10.11 19.01 35.58
CA ALA A 2 -9.61 19.77 34.44
C ALA A 2 -10.10 19.09 33.16
N LYS A 3 -10.85 19.81 32.33
CA LYS A 3 -11.28 19.39 31.00
C LYS A 3 -10.01 19.06 30.22
N LYS A 4 -9.73 17.77 29.99
CA LYS A 4 -8.59 17.31 29.20
C LYS A 4 -8.81 17.88 27.79
N GLU A 5 -8.10 18.95 27.43
CA GLU A 5 -8.20 19.52 26.09
C GLU A 5 -7.87 18.41 25.09
N LYS A 6 -8.86 18.09 24.25
CA LYS A 6 -8.73 17.10 23.20
C LYS A 6 -7.75 17.70 22.19
N LYS A 7 -6.53 17.17 22.16
CA LYS A 7 -5.45 17.66 21.31
C LYS A 7 -5.93 17.63 19.85
N VAL A 8 -5.95 18.80 19.20
CA VAL A 8 -6.37 19.00 17.81
C VAL A 8 -5.51 18.10 16.92
N THR A 9 -6.09 17.03 16.41
CA THR A 9 -5.46 16.18 15.40
C THR A 9 -5.47 16.90 14.05
N GLY A 10 -4.74 16.44 13.03
CA GLY A 10 -4.84 17.03 11.68
C GLY A 10 -6.28 17.11 11.13
N TYR A 11 -7.20 16.31 11.69
CA TYR A 11 -8.64 16.32 11.40
C TYR A 11 -9.41 17.51 12.00
N ASP A 12 -8.88 18.13 13.05
CA ASP A 12 -9.54 19.21 13.80
C ASP A 12 -9.09 20.61 13.33
N LYS A 13 -8.25 20.69 12.27
CA LYS A 13 -7.77 21.94 11.68
C LYS A 13 -8.83 22.53 10.74
N TYR A 14 -9.08 23.84 10.85
CA TYR A 14 -9.80 24.58 9.82
C TYR A 14 -8.93 24.70 8.56
N VAL A 15 -9.59 24.93 7.42
CA VAL A 15 -8.90 25.19 6.14
C VAL A 15 -8.02 26.43 6.29
N ASP A 16 -6.71 26.26 6.10
CA ASP A 16 -5.78 27.37 5.93
C ASP A 16 -5.90 27.87 4.48
N TRP A 17 -6.78 28.84 4.25
CA TRP A 17 -7.04 29.38 2.93
C TRP A 17 -5.80 29.98 2.25
N LYS A 18 -4.83 30.49 3.02
CA LYS A 18 -3.60 31.04 2.45
C LYS A 18 -2.77 29.92 1.83
N MET A 19 -2.54 28.84 2.57
CA MET A 19 -1.81 27.68 2.06
C MET A 19 -2.62 26.86 1.05
N PHE A 20 -3.93 26.76 1.22
CA PHE A 20 -4.82 25.99 0.35
C PHE A 20 -5.05 26.66 -1.02
N SER A 21 -4.93 27.99 -1.11
CA SER A 21 -5.01 28.68 -2.39
C SER A 21 -3.92 28.23 -3.38
N ILE A 22 -2.74 27.86 -2.88
CA ILE A 22 -1.59 27.44 -3.69
C ILE A 22 -1.90 26.19 -4.53
N PRO A 23 -2.28 25.03 -3.95
CA PRO A 23 -2.60 23.83 -4.73
C PRO A 23 -3.82 24.04 -5.64
N VAL A 24 -4.81 24.85 -5.22
CA VAL A 24 -5.98 25.15 -6.06
C VAL A 24 -5.59 25.97 -7.28
N VAL A 25 -4.83 27.05 -7.12
CA VAL A 25 -4.36 27.87 -8.25
C VAL A 25 -3.48 27.04 -9.17
N LEU A 26 -2.55 26.25 -8.64
CA LEU A 26 -1.68 25.38 -9.45
C LEU A 26 -2.49 24.34 -10.22
N LEU A 27 -3.53 23.74 -9.64
CA LEU A 27 -4.45 22.84 -10.34
C LEU A 27 -5.03 23.53 -11.59
N PHE A 28 -5.60 24.73 -11.44
CA PHE A 28 -6.18 25.46 -12.58
C PHE A 28 -5.13 25.92 -13.59
N VAL A 29 -3.97 26.38 -13.14
CA VAL A 29 -2.86 26.77 -14.03
C VAL A 29 -2.41 25.57 -14.86
N LEU A 30 -2.20 24.40 -14.25
CA LEU A 30 -1.83 23.18 -14.95
C LEU A 30 -2.90 22.75 -15.95
N LEU A 31 -4.19 22.89 -15.61
CA LEU A 31 -5.31 22.60 -16.51
C LEU A 31 -5.41 23.59 -17.69
N LEU A 32 -4.94 24.82 -17.55
CA LEU A 32 -4.97 25.85 -18.60
C LEU A 32 -3.72 25.82 -19.51
N MET A 33 -2.58 25.31 -19.03
CA MET A 33 -1.35 25.21 -19.83
C MET A 33 -1.53 24.35 -21.09
N PRO A 34 -0.82 24.61 -22.19
CA PRO A 34 -0.92 23.76 -23.39
C PRO A 34 -0.50 22.32 -23.09
N THR A 35 -1.24 21.35 -23.64
CA THR A 35 -0.97 19.93 -23.42
C THR A 35 0.36 19.53 -24.07
N PRO A 36 1.35 19.05 -23.30
CA PRO A 36 2.64 18.62 -23.83
C PRO A 36 2.49 17.48 -24.84
N TYR A 37 3.40 17.41 -25.82
CA TYR A 37 3.39 16.34 -26.83
C TYR A 37 3.45 14.94 -26.21
N GLY A 38 4.28 14.72 -25.18
CA GLY A 38 4.36 13.42 -24.51
C GLY A 38 3.03 12.96 -23.88
N MET A 39 2.14 13.87 -23.49
CA MET A 39 0.80 13.50 -23.02
C MET A 39 -0.13 13.12 -24.19
N LYS A 40 0.07 13.73 -25.37
CA LYS A 40 -0.67 13.35 -26.59
C LYS A 40 -0.21 12.01 -27.13
N ASP A 41 1.09 11.74 -27.05
CA ASP A 41 1.70 10.46 -27.39
C ASP A 41 1.08 9.35 -26.54
N VAL A 42 1.18 9.44 -25.22
CA VAL A 42 0.58 8.45 -24.30
C VAL A 42 -0.96 8.42 -24.40
N GLY A 43 -1.61 9.56 -24.62
CA GLY A 43 -3.05 9.63 -24.90
C GLY A 43 -3.44 8.79 -26.12
N THR A 44 -2.61 8.81 -27.16
CA THR A 44 -2.74 7.97 -28.35
C THR A 44 -2.54 6.49 -28.01
N GLU A 45 -1.47 6.16 -27.27
CA GLU A 45 -1.17 4.78 -26.85
C GLU A 45 -2.33 4.15 -26.04
N TYR A 46 -3.01 4.93 -25.20
CA TYR A 46 -4.09 4.44 -24.33
C TYR A 46 -5.46 4.42 -25.01
N ARG A 47 -5.78 5.40 -25.86
CA ARG A 47 -7.11 5.51 -26.48
C ARG A 47 -7.20 4.80 -27.82
N ILE A 48 -6.15 4.85 -28.62
CA ILE A 48 -6.12 4.29 -29.97
C ILE A 48 -5.35 2.96 -30.01
N GLY A 49 -4.36 2.80 -29.13
CA GLY A 49 -3.56 1.58 -28.99
C GLY A 49 -4.37 0.28 -28.99
N PRO A 50 -5.42 0.13 -28.17
CA PRO A 50 -6.21 -1.11 -28.15
C PRO A 50 -6.80 -1.47 -29.52
N LYS A 51 -7.32 -0.48 -30.26
CA LYS A 51 -7.88 -0.69 -31.60
C LYS A 51 -6.80 -1.10 -32.60
N ALA A 52 -5.65 -0.42 -32.58
CA ALA A 52 -4.53 -0.70 -33.47
C ALA A 52 -3.91 -2.09 -33.21
N VAL A 53 -3.80 -2.47 -31.94
CA VAL A 53 -3.30 -3.80 -31.54
C VAL A 53 -4.25 -4.89 -31.99
N ILE A 54 -5.56 -4.70 -31.78
CA ILE A 54 -6.56 -5.67 -32.24
C ILE A 54 -6.49 -5.83 -33.76
N GLU A 55 -6.41 -4.73 -34.52
CA GLU A 55 -6.24 -4.76 -35.99
C GLU A 55 -4.98 -5.51 -36.39
N HIS A 56 -3.85 -5.23 -35.74
CA HIS A 56 -2.58 -5.88 -36.03
C HIS A 56 -2.64 -7.40 -35.77
N VAL A 57 -3.22 -7.82 -34.64
CA VAL A 57 -3.39 -9.24 -34.30
C VAL A 57 -4.34 -9.93 -35.27
N THR A 58 -5.47 -9.30 -35.64
CA THR A 58 -6.41 -9.90 -36.60
C THR A 58 -5.80 -10.03 -37.99
N GLN A 59 -5.01 -9.05 -38.41
CA GLN A 59 -4.32 -9.10 -39.68
C GLN A 59 -3.22 -10.17 -39.68
N ALA A 60 -2.43 -10.27 -38.61
CA ALA A 60 -1.33 -11.22 -38.50
C ALA A 60 -1.79 -12.70 -38.46
N PHE A 61 -2.83 -13.01 -37.68
CA PHE A 61 -3.28 -14.41 -37.51
C PHE A 61 -4.41 -14.83 -38.44
N PHE A 62 -5.22 -13.89 -38.92
CA PHE A 62 -6.43 -14.22 -39.68
C PHE A 62 -6.50 -13.54 -41.05
N ASN A 63 -5.50 -12.72 -41.41
CA ASN A 63 -5.44 -11.97 -42.66
C ASN A 63 -6.74 -11.19 -42.95
N THR A 64 -7.33 -10.61 -41.91
CA THR A 64 -8.60 -9.89 -41.96
C THR A 64 -8.54 -8.64 -41.09
N SER A 65 -9.24 -7.59 -41.52
CA SER A 65 -9.40 -6.37 -40.73
C SER A 65 -10.34 -6.61 -39.56
N SER A 66 -10.13 -5.92 -38.43
CA SER A 66 -10.93 -6.06 -37.22
C SER A 66 -12.42 -5.78 -37.45
N ASP A 67 -12.76 -4.91 -38.41
CA ASP A 67 -14.16 -4.63 -38.76
C ASP A 67 -14.85 -5.80 -39.50
N SER A 68 -14.06 -6.66 -40.15
CA SER A 68 -14.55 -7.83 -40.92
C SER A 68 -14.27 -9.16 -40.23
N ALA A 69 -13.51 -9.15 -39.13
CA ALA A 69 -13.13 -10.32 -38.36
C ALA A 69 -14.35 -11.01 -37.74
N LEU A 70 -14.33 -12.35 -37.73
CA LEU A 70 -15.36 -13.14 -37.06
C LEU A 70 -15.32 -12.88 -35.55
N GLN A 71 -16.48 -13.03 -34.89
CA GLN A 71 -16.60 -12.74 -33.45
C GLN A 71 -15.61 -13.51 -32.56
N TRP A 72 -15.22 -14.74 -32.95
CA TRP A 72 -14.22 -15.52 -32.22
C TRP A 72 -12.78 -15.05 -32.49
N GLN A 73 -12.48 -14.52 -33.68
CA GLN A 73 -11.18 -13.94 -34.05
C GLN A 73 -10.96 -12.63 -33.29
N LEU A 74 -11.99 -11.77 -33.27
CA LEU A 74 -12.00 -10.56 -32.45
C LEU A 74 -11.85 -10.86 -30.97
N LEU A 75 -12.49 -11.93 -30.49
CA LEU A 75 -12.34 -12.34 -29.10
C LEU A 75 -10.91 -12.78 -28.79
N ALA A 76 -10.26 -13.52 -29.69
CA ALA A 76 -8.86 -13.90 -29.54
C ALA A 76 -7.96 -12.66 -29.43
N ALA A 77 -8.10 -11.71 -30.36
CA ALA A 77 -7.33 -10.49 -30.38
C ALA A 77 -7.55 -9.63 -29.11
N ARG A 78 -8.79 -9.51 -28.62
CA ARG A 78 -9.10 -8.79 -27.37
C ARG A 78 -8.49 -9.44 -26.13
N ILE A 79 -8.47 -10.77 -26.05
CA ILE A 79 -7.82 -11.47 -24.94
C ILE A 79 -6.30 -11.25 -24.99
N MET A 80 -5.70 -11.27 -26.20
CA MET A 80 -4.28 -10.98 -26.39
C MET A 80 -3.93 -9.54 -26.00
N GLU A 81 -4.70 -8.54 -26.46
CA GLU A 81 -4.50 -7.13 -26.12
C GLU A 81 -4.59 -6.90 -24.60
N GLN A 82 -5.61 -7.45 -23.94
CA GLN A 82 -5.76 -7.32 -22.50
C GLN A 82 -4.62 -8.03 -21.74
N ASN A 83 -4.19 -9.21 -22.20
CA ASN A 83 -3.02 -9.89 -21.64
C ASN A 83 -1.75 -9.06 -21.79
N MET A 84 -1.56 -8.41 -22.94
CA MET A 84 -0.43 -7.52 -23.20
C MET A 84 -0.41 -6.36 -22.22
N ASN A 85 -1.57 -5.72 -21.98
CA ASN A 85 -1.70 -4.61 -21.05
C ASN A 85 -1.35 -5.02 -19.60
N MET A 86 -1.63 -6.26 -19.22
CA MET A 86 -1.31 -6.83 -17.91
C MET A 86 0.13 -7.37 -17.80
N GLY A 87 0.96 -7.18 -18.84
CA GLY A 87 2.32 -7.72 -18.94
C GLY A 87 2.36 -9.25 -19.12
N ALA A 88 1.24 -9.91 -19.40
CA ALA A 88 1.16 -11.36 -19.58
C ALA A 88 1.40 -11.77 -21.04
N LEU A 89 2.66 -11.79 -21.48
CA LEU A 89 3.02 -11.96 -22.89
C LEU A 89 3.09 -13.41 -23.41
N THR A 90 2.93 -14.41 -22.54
CA THR A 90 3.14 -15.81 -22.91
C THR A 90 1.86 -16.53 -23.33
N ARG A 91 1.99 -17.52 -24.22
CA ARG A 91 0.88 -18.36 -24.70
C ARG A 91 0.22 -19.15 -23.56
N ASP A 92 1.01 -19.70 -22.63
CA ASP A 92 0.50 -20.38 -21.43
C ASP A 92 -0.47 -19.49 -20.62
N ARG A 93 -0.15 -18.20 -20.47
CA ARG A 93 -1.02 -17.25 -19.76
C ARG A 93 -2.33 -17.00 -20.49
N TYR A 94 -2.32 -17.00 -21.83
CA TYR A 94 -3.53 -16.95 -22.63
C TYR A 94 -4.41 -18.18 -22.42
N LEU A 95 -3.82 -19.37 -22.46
CA LEU A 95 -4.56 -20.64 -22.35
C LEU A 95 -5.15 -20.88 -20.96
N LYS A 96 -4.61 -20.23 -19.93
CA LYS A 96 -5.15 -20.24 -18.56
C LYS A 96 -6.34 -19.30 -18.36
N ARG A 97 -6.67 -18.43 -19.32
CA ARG A 97 -7.85 -17.55 -19.22
C ARG A 97 -9.13 -18.37 -19.37
N ASP A 98 -10.19 -17.91 -18.72
CA ASP A 98 -11.51 -18.52 -18.76
C ASP A 98 -12.61 -17.48 -19.02
N LEU A 99 -13.85 -17.93 -19.18
CA LEU A 99 -14.99 -17.04 -19.39
C LEU A 99 -15.21 -16.08 -18.22
N LYS A 100 -14.83 -16.47 -17.00
CA LYS A 100 -14.93 -15.63 -15.80
C LYS A 100 -13.96 -14.46 -15.89
N TRP A 101 -12.72 -14.72 -16.28
CA TRP A 101 -11.70 -13.72 -16.52
C TRP A 101 -12.12 -12.74 -17.63
N CYS A 102 -12.71 -13.23 -18.74
CA CYS A 102 -13.23 -12.35 -19.78
C CYS A 102 -14.30 -11.39 -19.23
N ARG A 103 -15.23 -11.87 -18.41
CA ARG A 103 -16.27 -11.02 -17.78
C ARG A 103 -15.66 -9.98 -16.84
N GLN A 104 -14.69 -10.37 -16.02
CA GLN A 104 -13.99 -9.46 -15.10
C GLN A 104 -13.27 -8.33 -15.84
N ASN A 105 -12.69 -8.62 -16.99
CA ASN A 105 -11.99 -7.64 -17.83
C ASN A 105 -12.91 -6.96 -18.86
N LYS A 106 -14.23 -7.01 -18.67
CA LYS A 106 -15.24 -6.39 -19.54
C LYS A 106 -15.18 -6.88 -21.01
N ILE A 107 -14.61 -8.05 -21.26
CA ILE A 107 -14.58 -8.69 -22.58
C ILE A 107 -15.85 -9.54 -22.73
N LYS A 108 -16.72 -9.14 -23.66
CA LYS A 108 -17.94 -9.91 -24.00
C LYS A 108 -17.54 -11.20 -24.73
N ALA A 109 -17.63 -12.33 -24.03
CA ALA A 109 -17.28 -13.65 -24.54
C ALA A 109 -18.49 -14.60 -24.49
N VAL A 110 -18.88 -15.12 -25.65
CA VAL A 110 -19.85 -16.24 -25.76
C VAL A 110 -19.05 -17.54 -25.73
N LYS A 111 -19.53 -18.54 -24.98
CA LYS A 111 -18.82 -19.83 -24.74
C LYS A 111 -18.29 -20.46 -26.04
N ALA A 112 -19.12 -20.59 -27.07
CA ALA A 112 -18.73 -21.19 -28.35
C ALA A 112 -17.58 -20.43 -29.05
N ASN A 113 -17.60 -19.10 -29.01
CA ASN A 113 -16.53 -18.28 -29.62
C ASN A 113 -15.25 -18.34 -28.79
N PHE A 114 -15.37 -18.41 -27.47
CA PHE A 114 -14.25 -18.55 -26.56
C PHE A 114 -13.51 -19.88 -26.76
N GLU A 115 -14.25 -20.98 -26.87
CA GLU A 115 -13.68 -22.31 -27.13
C GLU A 115 -12.97 -22.36 -28.49
N LYS A 116 -13.55 -21.76 -29.53
CA LYS A 116 -12.88 -21.63 -30.85
C LYS A 116 -11.59 -20.82 -30.78
N ALA A 117 -11.63 -19.65 -30.13
CA ALA A 117 -10.47 -18.78 -29.96
C ALA A 117 -9.35 -19.48 -29.16
N ARG A 118 -9.71 -20.20 -28.10
CA ARG A 118 -8.77 -20.96 -27.29
C ARG A 118 -8.17 -22.13 -28.07
N SER A 119 -9.00 -22.90 -28.79
CA SER A 119 -8.55 -24.02 -29.60
C SER A 119 -7.58 -23.58 -30.70
N PHE A 120 -7.82 -22.43 -31.33
CA PHE A 120 -6.92 -21.88 -32.35
C PHE A 120 -5.54 -21.57 -31.76
N ILE A 121 -5.47 -20.82 -30.66
CA ILE A 121 -4.19 -20.50 -30.01
C ILE A 121 -3.49 -21.75 -29.47
N ASP A 122 -4.26 -22.73 -28.99
CA ASP A 122 -3.69 -23.97 -28.46
C ASP A 122 -3.09 -24.85 -29.57
N THR A 123 -3.76 -24.98 -30.70
CA THR A 123 -3.41 -25.97 -31.73
C THR A 123 -2.62 -25.42 -32.91
N GLN A 124 -2.78 -24.13 -33.25
CA GLN A 124 -2.24 -23.55 -34.48
C GLN A 124 -1.16 -22.49 -34.26
N VAL A 125 -0.92 -22.06 -33.02
CA VAL A 125 0.05 -21.02 -32.70
C VAL A 125 1.10 -21.58 -31.76
N ASP A 126 2.37 -21.59 -32.19
CA ASP A 126 3.49 -21.97 -31.32
C ASP A 126 3.90 -20.82 -30.37
N ASP A 127 4.65 -21.16 -29.32
CA ASP A 127 5.02 -20.21 -28.26
C ASP A 127 5.90 -19.06 -28.78
N ALA A 128 6.79 -19.33 -29.76
CA ALA A 128 7.72 -18.34 -30.31
C ALA A 128 6.98 -17.30 -31.16
N THR A 129 6.09 -17.76 -32.03
CA THR A 129 5.23 -16.95 -32.90
C THR A 129 4.27 -16.10 -32.07
N TYR A 130 3.66 -16.69 -31.04
CA TYR A 130 2.80 -15.95 -30.11
C TYR A 130 3.58 -14.81 -29.43
N LEU A 131 4.74 -15.12 -28.86
CA LEU A 131 5.55 -14.13 -28.15
C LEU A 131 6.08 -13.04 -29.10
N ALA A 132 6.49 -13.41 -30.31
CA ALA A 132 6.94 -12.46 -31.32
C ALA A 132 5.83 -11.48 -31.71
N LEU A 133 4.60 -11.98 -31.95
CA LEU A 133 3.45 -11.12 -32.26
C LEU A 133 3.09 -10.21 -31.09
N MET A 134 3.13 -10.72 -29.85
CA MET A 134 2.86 -9.90 -28.66
C MET A 134 3.89 -8.79 -28.49
N LYS A 135 5.18 -9.07 -28.72
CA LYS A 135 6.24 -8.05 -28.71
C LYS A 135 6.05 -7.03 -29.83
N ALA A 136 5.77 -7.48 -31.05
CA ALA A 136 5.51 -6.58 -32.18
C ALA A 136 4.28 -5.68 -31.94
N SER A 137 3.21 -6.23 -31.35
CA SER A 137 2.02 -5.48 -30.95
C SER A 137 2.32 -4.42 -29.88
N MET A 138 3.19 -4.75 -28.92
CA MET A 138 3.63 -3.81 -27.89
C MET A 138 4.48 -2.68 -28.48
N THR A 139 5.40 -3.00 -29.39
CA THR A 139 6.19 -2.01 -30.14
C THR A 139 5.30 -1.13 -31.00
N LEU A 140 4.30 -1.70 -31.69
CA LEU A 140 3.32 -0.94 -32.46
C LEU A 140 2.60 0.07 -31.58
N ARG A 141 2.11 -0.36 -30.40
CA ARG A 141 1.40 0.51 -29.46
C ARG A 141 2.27 1.66 -28.97
N LYS A 142 3.54 1.38 -28.65
CA LYS A 142 4.46 2.32 -28.01
C LYS A 142 5.17 3.27 -28.98
N ASP A 143 5.67 2.74 -30.08
CA ASP A 143 6.58 3.47 -30.99
C ASP A 143 5.98 3.66 -32.39
N GLY A 144 4.98 2.83 -32.75
CA GLY A 144 4.39 2.82 -34.09
C GLY A 144 3.18 3.74 -34.28
N LEU A 145 2.54 4.21 -33.20
CA LEU A 145 1.35 5.07 -33.28
C LEU A 145 1.71 6.53 -33.07
N LYS A 146 1.90 7.27 -34.18
CA LYS A 146 2.16 8.71 -34.11
C LYS A 146 0.87 9.51 -34.19
N TYR A 147 0.77 10.52 -33.33
CA TYR A 147 -0.39 11.40 -33.24
C TYR A 147 -0.70 12.11 -34.58
N GLU A 148 0.33 12.50 -35.33
CA GLU A 148 0.21 13.21 -36.62
C GLU A 148 -0.40 12.35 -37.73
N GLU A 149 -0.21 11.04 -37.64
CA GLU A 149 -0.62 10.06 -38.65
C GLU A 149 -2.07 9.56 -38.43
N LEU A 150 -2.70 9.98 -37.32
CA LEU A 150 -4.06 9.60 -36.98
C LEU A 150 -5.12 10.27 -37.86
N THR A 151 -6.24 9.56 -38.06
CA THR A 151 -7.46 10.14 -38.63
C THR A 151 -8.00 11.26 -37.75
N GLU A 152 -8.78 12.20 -38.29
CA GLU A 152 -9.37 13.30 -37.50
C GLU A 152 -10.21 12.78 -36.32
N LYS A 153 -11.00 11.72 -36.55
CA LYS A 153 -11.79 11.07 -35.51
C LYS A 153 -10.92 10.47 -34.39
N ASP A 154 -9.83 9.79 -34.76
CA ASP A 154 -8.92 9.18 -33.79
C ASP A 154 -8.09 10.26 -33.04
N ARG A 155 -7.77 11.39 -33.68
CA ARG A 155 -7.13 12.54 -33.01
C ARG A 155 -8.00 13.12 -31.91
N ILE A 156 -9.30 13.28 -32.14
CA ILE A 156 -10.24 13.78 -31.11
C ILE A 156 -10.25 12.85 -29.89
N GLU A 157 -10.21 11.53 -30.09
CA GLU A 157 -10.14 10.57 -29.00
C GLU A 157 -8.77 10.56 -28.30
N ALA A 158 -7.67 10.71 -29.04
CA ALA A 158 -6.34 10.87 -28.47
C ALA A 158 -6.21 12.16 -27.64
N ASP A 159 -6.77 13.28 -28.10
CA ASP A 159 -6.83 14.55 -27.36
C ASP A 159 -7.64 14.42 -26.07
N LYS A 160 -8.73 13.65 -26.06
CA LYS A 160 -9.45 13.31 -24.83
C LYS A 160 -8.57 12.49 -23.87
N GLY A 161 -7.79 11.54 -24.38
CA GLY A 161 -6.80 10.81 -23.59
C GLY A 161 -5.77 11.74 -22.96
N ALA A 162 -5.22 12.67 -23.76
CA ALA A 162 -4.27 13.66 -23.31
C ALA A 162 -4.86 14.61 -22.25
N TRP A 163 -6.14 15.01 -22.40
CA TRP A 163 -6.88 15.75 -21.38
C TRP A 163 -6.98 14.97 -20.06
N PHE A 164 -7.27 13.67 -20.13
CA PHE A 164 -7.41 12.83 -18.95
C PHE A 164 -6.07 12.69 -18.20
N ILE A 165 -4.97 12.50 -18.94
CA ILE A 165 -3.62 12.50 -18.36
C ILE A 165 -3.33 13.82 -17.66
N LYS A 166 -3.58 14.94 -18.34
CA LYS A 166 -3.35 16.28 -17.81
C LYS A 166 -4.13 16.55 -16.52
N VAL A 167 -5.41 16.17 -16.48
CA VAL A 167 -6.23 16.26 -15.27
C VAL A 167 -5.64 15.41 -14.15
N SER A 168 -5.25 14.17 -14.43
CA SER A 168 -4.66 13.27 -13.43
C SER A 168 -3.33 13.79 -12.87
N ILE A 169 -2.48 14.39 -13.71
CA ILE A 169 -1.23 15.03 -13.27
C ILE A 169 -1.51 16.28 -12.43
N ALA A 170 -2.43 17.14 -12.88
CA ALA A 170 -2.79 18.36 -12.14
C ALA A 170 -3.42 18.03 -10.78
N MET A 171 -4.29 17.01 -10.75
CA MET A 171 -4.83 16.43 -9.53
C MET A 171 -3.73 15.85 -8.65
N GLY A 172 -2.75 15.13 -9.21
CA GLY A 172 -1.61 14.60 -8.45
C GLY A 172 -0.80 15.70 -7.76
N VAL A 173 -0.51 16.80 -8.46
CA VAL A 173 0.15 17.98 -7.87
C VAL A 173 -0.70 18.57 -6.74
N PHE A 174 -2.01 18.75 -6.97
CA PHE A 174 -2.93 19.23 -5.94
C PHE A 174 -2.91 18.33 -4.69
N VAL A 175 -3.02 17.01 -4.88
CA VAL A 175 -3.05 16.01 -3.80
C VAL A 175 -1.75 15.99 -3.02
N VAL A 176 -0.60 15.93 -3.70
CA VAL A 176 0.73 15.92 -3.07
C VAL A 176 0.97 17.19 -2.27
N LEU A 177 0.64 18.36 -2.82
CA LEU A 177 0.78 19.63 -2.10
C LEU A 177 -0.16 19.72 -0.90
N CYS A 178 -1.41 19.27 -1.02
CA CYS A 178 -2.34 19.24 0.11
C CYS A 178 -1.84 18.30 1.23
N PHE A 179 -1.26 17.16 0.89
CA PHE A 179 -0.68 16.24 1.88
C PHE A 179 0.58 16.78 2.54
N LEU A 180 1.48 17.41 1.78
CA LEU A 180 2.72 17.98 2.33
C LEU A 180 2.46 19.21 3.22
N THR A 181 1.45 20.01 2.88
CA THR A 181 1.15 21.25 3.61
C THR A 181 0.11 21.08 4.70
N GLU A 182 -0.68 19.99 4.67
CA GLU A 182 -1.86 19.78 5.53
C GLU A 182 -2.80 21.01 5.57
N CYS A 183 -2.91 21.74 4.46
CA CYS A 183 -3.68 22.99 4.39
C CYS A 183 -5.20 22.80 4.53
N ILE A 184 -5.68 21.57 4.32
CA ILE A 184 -7.05 21.13 4.60
C ILE A 184 -7.01 19.80 5.36
N PRO A 185 -8.08 19.45 6.10
CA PRO A 185 -8.20 18.11 6.68
C PRO A 185 -7.99 17.03 5.62
N LEU A 186 -7.17 16.03 5.93
CA LEU A 186 -6.78 14.99 4.97
C LEU A 186 -7.95 14.26 4.29
N PRO A 187 -9.08 13.95 4.98
CA PRO A 187 -10.26 13.38 4.32
C PRO A 187 -10.88 14.34 3.29
N GLY A 188 -10.76 15.65 3.49
CA GLY A 188 -11.20 16.66 2.55
C GLY A 188 -10.48 16.55 1.20
N VAL A 189 -9.17 16.25 1.22
CA VAL A 189 -8.39 15.98 -0.01
C VAL A 189 -9.01 14.83 -0.80
N SER A 190 -9.41 13.76 -0.11
CA SER A 190 -10.06 12.60 -0.72
C SER A 190 -11.38 12.97 -1.43
N PHE A 191 -12.20 13.84 -0.86
CA PHE A 191 -13.40 14.33 -1.53
C PHE A 191 -13.07 15.24 -2.72
N CYS A 192 -12.06 16.10 -2.60
CA CYS A 192 -11.60 16.92 -3.72
C CYS A 192 -11.19 16.07 -4.93
N ILE A 193 -10.53 14.93 -4.72
CA ILE A 193 -10.18 13.98 -5.79
C ILE A 193 -11.43 13.56 -6.57
N GLY A 194 -12.46 13.05 -5.88
CA GLY A 194 -13.71 12.65 -6.53
C GLY A 194 -14.41 13.79 -7.27
N LEU A 195 -14.43 14.99 -6.68
CA LEU A 195 -15.01 16.18 -7.32
C LEU A 195 -14.25 16.58 -8.58
N ILE A 196 -12.92 16.67 -8.51
CA ILE A 196 -12.07 17.01 -9.67
C ILE A 196 -12.33 16.04 -10.82
N LEU A 197 -12.42 14.74 -10.54
CA LEU A 197 -12.64 13.71 -11.57
C LEU A 197 -14.01 13.78 -12.23
N VAL A 198 -15.06 14.12 -11.47
CA VAL A 198 -16.41 14.26 -12.03
C VAL A 198 -16.55 15.57 -12.81
N PHE A 199 -16.07 16.69 -12.26
CA PHE A 199 -16.17 18.00 -12.93
C PHE A 199 -15.32 18.09 -14.20
N SER A 200 -14.19 17.38 -14.25
CA SER A 200 -13.33 17.31 -15.44
C SER A 200 -13.81 16.34 -16.51
N GLY A 201 -14.81 15.50 -16.21
CA GLY A 201 -15.34 14.49 -17.11
C GLY A 201 -14.49 13.22 -17.25
N VAL A 202 -13.47 13.04 -16.39
CA VAL A 202 -12.64 11.82 -16.38
C VAL A 202 -13.44 10.61 -15.91
N THR A 203 -14.33 10.79 -14.93
CA THR A 203 -15.20 9.73 -14.41
C THR A 203 -16.65 10.19 -14.32
N SER A 204 -17.59 9.25 -14.39
CA SER A 204 -19.01 9.53 -14.16
C SER A 204 -19.37 9.50 -12.67
N ARG A 205 -20.52 10.11 -12.32
CA ARG A 205 -21.08 10.07 -10.95
C ARG A 205 -21.29 8.67 -10.38
N LYS A 206 -21.50 7.66 -11.25
CA LYS A 206 -21.68 6.26 -10.83
C LYS A 206 -20.33 5.60 -10.59
N GLU A 207 -19.37 5.84 -11.48
CA GLU A 207 -18.03 5.28 -11.38
C GLU A 207 -17.29 5.80 -10.17
N VAL A 208 -17.33 7.11 -9.90
CA VAL A 208 -16.64 7.69 -8.73
C VAL A 208 -17.13 7.06 -7.42
N ALA A 209 -18.45 6.83 -7.29
CA ALA A 209 -19.04 6.23 -6.10
C ALA A 209 -18.62 4.76 -5.93
N MET A 210 -18.51 4.01 -7.03
CA MET A 210 -18.01 2.62 -6.99
C MET A 210 -16.52 2.58 -6.63
N LEU A 211 -15.72 3.55 -7.08
CA LEU A 211 -14.29 3.59 -6.77
C LEU A 211 -14.02 3.89 -5.28
N TYR A 212 -14.88 4.67 -4.59
CA TYR A 212 -14.75 4.91 -3.14
C TYR A 212 -14.98 3.63 -2.30
N TRP A 213 -15.80 2.71 -2.78
CA TRP A 213 -16.27 1.54 -2.02
C TRP A 213 -15.65 0.23 -2.52
N ASP A 214 -14.34 0.25 -2.72
CA ASP A 214 -13.58 -0.94 -3.09
C ASP A 214 -13.39 -1.94 -1.92
N ASP A 215 -13.08 -3.21 -2.21
CA ASP A 215 -12.79 -4.24 -1.19
C ASP A 215 -11.65 -3.80 -0.25
N ALA A 216 -10.64 -3.11 -0.77
CA ALA A 216 -9.58 -2.53 0.04
C ALA A 216 -10.09 -1.50 1.07
N CYS A 217 -11.06 -0.67 0.69
CA CYS A 217 -11.69 0.29 1.59
C CYS A 217 -12.50 -0.44 2.67
N TRP A 218 -13.24 -1.49 2.29
CA TRP A 218 -13.95 -2.36 3.24
C TRP A 218 -13.01 -3.04 4.22
N PHE A 219 -11.85 -3.50 3.73
CA PHE A 219 -10.83 -4.11 4.58
C PHE A 219 -10.29 -3.14 5.62
N ILE A 220 -9.98 -1.91 5.21
CA ILE A 220 -9.47 -0.90 6.15
C ILE A 220 -10.54 -0.50 7.17
N MET A 221 -11.80 -0.38 6.75
CA MET A 221 -12.91 -0.14 7.67
C MET A 221 -13.04 -1.27 8.70
N GLY A 222 -13.10 -2.52 8.23
CA GLY A 222 -13.19 -3.69 9.10
C GLY A 222 -11.98 -3.82 10.01
N SER A 223 -10.79 -3.44 9.54
CA SER A 223 -9.56 -3.52 10.33
C SER A 223 -9.55 -2.54 11.50
N LEU A 224 -9.97 -1.30 11.27
CA LEU A 224 -10.13 -0.30 12.32
C LEU A 224 -11.25 -0.68 13.30
N MET A 225 -12.34 -1.27 12.82
CA MET A 225 -13.44 -1.76 13.67
C MET A 225 -12.99 -2.87 14.62
N PHE A 226 -12.27 -3.90 14.16
CA PHE A 226 -11.78 -4.91 15.10
C PHE A 226 -10.71 -4.36 16.04
N ALA A 227 -9.84 -3.46 15.57
CA ALA A 227 -8.85 -2.81 16.42
C ALA A 227 -9.54 -2.05 17.57
N ALA A 228 -10.62 -1.31 17.27
CA ALA A 228 -11.44 -0.66 18.29
C ALA A 228 -12.05 -1.65 19.29
N ALA A 229 -12.48 -2.84 18.84
CA ALA A 229 -12.99 -3.90 19.71
C ALA A 229 -11.89 -4.48 20.63
N PHE A 230 -10.68 -4.66 20.12
CA PHE A 230 -9.53 -5.14 20.89
C PHE A 230 -9.15 -4.16 22.01
N VAL A 231 -9.02 -2.87 21.66
CA VAL A 231 -8.71 -1.80 22.61
C VAL A 231 -9.80 -1.68 23.67
N LYS A 232 -11.08 -1.82 23.30
CA LYS A 232 -12.20 -1.78 24.24
C LYS A 232 -12.17 -2.95 25.23
N THR A 233 -11.86 -4.15 24.75
CA THR A 233 -11.84 -5.36 25.59
C THR A 233 -10.59 -5.48 26.45
N GLY A 234 -9.51 -4.77 26.13
CA GLY A 234 -8.24 -4.86 26.84
C GLY A 234 -7.45 -6.13 26.51
N VAL A 235 -7.75 -6.78 25.39
CA VAL A 235 -7.00 -7.95 24.89
C VAL A 235 -5.56 -7.54 24.55
N ASP A 236 -5.42 -6.40 23.88
CA ASP A 236 -4.16 -5.70 23.60
C ASP A 236 -3.27 -5.56 24.85
N LYS A 237 -3.86 -5.07 25.95
CA LYS A 237 -3.17 -4.96 27.24
C LYS A 237 -2.71 -6.31 27.76
N ARG A 238 -3.56 -7.35 27.69
CA ARG A 238 -3.21 -8.72 28.17
C ARG A 238 -2.05 -9.35 27.40
N VAL A 239 -2.04 -9.20 26.08
CA VAL A 239 -0.93 -9.68 25.25
C VAL A 239 0.38 -9.05 25.70
N CYS A 240 0.34 -7.74 25.98
CA CYS A 240 1.46 -7.01 26.57
C CYS A 240 1.87 -7.55 27.95
N LEU A 241 0.92 -7.88 28.85
CA LEU A 241 1.19 -8.44 30.20
C LEU A 241 1.93 -9.78 30.14
N MET A 242 1.48 -10.70 29.28
CA MET A 242 2.02 -12.06 29.21
C MET A 242 3.51 -12.07 28.87
N MET A 243 3.97 -11.05 28.14
CA MET A 243 5.32 -11.00 27.63
C MET A 243 6.28 -10.34 28.63
N PHE A 244 5.87 -9.32 29.39
CA PHE A 244 6.69 -8.76 30.47
C PHE A 244 6.89 -9.72 31.65
N ARG A 245 5.93 -10.63 31.89
CA ARG A 245 5.98 -11.58 33.01
C ARG A 245 7.04 -12.69 32.85
N LYS A 246 7.58 -12.88 31.64
CA LYS A 246 8.63 -13.88 31.34
C LYS A 246 10.07 -13.34 31.47
N LEU A 247 10.24 -12.13 31.99
CA LEU A 247 11.56 -11.50 32.17
C LEU A 247 12.24 -11.98 33.46
N ALA A 248 13.39 -12.64 33.32
CA ALA A 248 14.24 -13.04 34.46
C ALA A 248 15.16 -11.90 34.96
N VAL A 249 15.57 -10.95 34.09
CA VAL A 249 16.43 -9.82 34.47
C VAL A 249 16.02 -8.53 33.73
N PRO A 250 15.42 -7.54 34.41
CA PRO A 250 14.97 -6.28 33.81
C PRO A 250 16.13 -5.28 33.61
N ASN A 251 16.92 -5.49 32.57
CA ASN A 251 17.94 -4.53 32.09
C ASN A 251 17.37 -3.69 30.92
N VAL A 252 17.78 -2.43 30.79
CA VAL A 252 17.40 -1.53 29.69
C VAL A 252 17.58 -2.16 28.30
N ARG A 253 18.69 -2.87 28.07
CA ARG A 253 18.94 -3.51 26.76
C ARG A 253 17.91 -4.59 26.45
N TRP A 254 17.54 -5.40 27.43
CA TRP A 254 16.56 -6.46 27.27
C TRP A 254 15.14 -5.90 27.12
N ILE A 255 14.80 -4.85 27.88
CA ILE A 255 13.48 -4.23 27.82
C ILE A 255 13.25 -3.56 26.46
N THR A 256 14.25 -2.87 25.92
CA THR A 256 14.16 -2.27 24.58
C THR A 256 14.09 -3.32 23.47
N LEU A 257 14.81 -4.45 23.59
CA LEU A 257 14.63 -5.58 22.68
C LEU A 257 13.20 -6.11 22.72
N ILE A 258 12.66 -6.28 23.92
CA ILE A 258 11.31 -6.79 24.13
C ILE A 258 10.28 -5.85 23.55
N PHE A 259 10.43 -4.53 23.74
CA PHE A 259 9.56 -3.56 23.06
C PHE A 259 9.54 -3.81 21.56
N ILE A 260 10.70 -3.97 20.93
CA ILE A 260 10.79 -4.15 19.48
C ILE A 260 10.22 -5.50 19.03
N VAL A 261 10.59 -6.59 19.70
CA VAL A 261 10.13 -7.96 19.41
C VAL A 261 8.61 -8.12 19.57
N ILE A 262 7.99 -7.34 20.46
CA ILE A 262 6.55 -7.38 20.68
C ILE A 262 5.83 -6.45 19.71
N ILE A 263 6.25 -5.19 19.67
CA ILE A 263 5.52 -4.15 18.95
C ILE A 263 5.60 -4.40 17.44
N ALA A 264 6.75 -4.79 16.89
CA ALA A 264 6.88 -4.95 15.44
C ALA A 264 5.97 -6.06 14.86
N PRO A 265 5.92 -7.29 15.40
CA PRO A 265 4.97 -8.29 14.90
C PRO A 265 3.51 -7.91 15.15
N LEU A 266 3.20 -7.26 16.29
CA LEU A 266 1.83 -6.79 16.56
C LEU A 266 1.39 -5.68 15.60
N ALA A 267 2.31 -4.81 15.18
CA ALA A 267 2.06 -3.72 14.23
C ALA A 267 1.67 -4.24 12.83
N ALA A 268 2.02 -5.48 12.49
CA ALA A 268 1.50 -6.11 11.28
C ALA A 268 -0.04 -6.37 11.34
N PHE A 269 -0.62 -6.46 12.53
CA PHE A 269 -2.05 -6.82 12.70
C PHE A 269 -2.88 -5.75 13.38
N ILE A 270 -2.26 -4.89 14.18
CA ILE A 270 -2.92 -3.81 14.92
C ILE A 270 -2.33 -2.52 14.41
N SER A 271 -3.16 -1.49 14.26
CA SER A 271 -2.69 -0.22 13.71
C SER A 271 -1.54 0.39 14.52
N ASP A 272 -0.48 0.79 13.81
CA ASP A 272 0.78 1.34 14.34
C ASP A 272 0.53 2.44 15.39
N HIS A 273 -0.43 3.34 15.15
CA HIS A 273 -0.75 4.43 16.07
C HIS A 273 -1.42 3.99 17.38
N ALA A 274 -2.24 2.93 17.33
CA ALA A 274 -2.87 2.37 18.52
C ALA A 274 -1.84 1.68 19.42
N LEU A 275 -0.88 0.97 18.82
CA LEU A 275 0.23 0.36 19.55
C LEU A 275 1.13 1.42 20.20
N ALA A 276 1.52 2.44 19.45
CA ALA A 276 2.32 3.54 19.99
C ALA A 276 1.64 4.20 21.21
N ALA A 277 0.34 4.50 21.11
CA ALA A 277 -0.43 5.08 22.21
C ALA A 277 -0.56 4.15 23.43
N MET A 278 -0.60 2.83 23.21
CA MET A 278 -0.68 1.84 24.29
C MET A 278 0.66 1.66 25.01
N PHE A 279 1.76 1.57 24.27
CA PHE A 279 3.09 1.33 24.85
C PHE A 279 3.73 2.59 25.40
N LEU A 280 3.32 3.78 24.95
CA LEU A 280 3.88 5.04 25.44
C LEU A 280 3.74 5.22 26.97
N PRO A 281 2.56 5.05 27.59
CA PRO A 281 2.42 5.07 29.05
C PRO A 281 3.33 4.07 29.77
N ILE A 282 3.53 2.89 29.19
CA ILE A 282 4.42 1.86 29.75
C ILE A 282 5.87 2.33 29.69
N GLY A 283 6.31 2.88 28.56
CA GLY A 283 7.64 3.48 28.43
C GLY A 283 7.87 4.62 29.43
N MET A 284 6.84 5.46 29.64
CA MET A 284 6.91 6.57 30.60
C MET A 284 6.98 6.09 32.04
N LEU A 285 6.17 5.09 32.40
CA LEU A 285 6.18 4.50 33.73
C LEU A 285 7.52 3.83 34.03
N LEU A 286 8.07 3.08 33.07
CA LEU A 286 9.39 2.46 33.22
C LEU A 286 10.49 3.52 33.41
N TYR A 287 10.44 4.62 32.66
CA TYR A 287 11.36 5.72 32.84
C TYR A 287 11.22 6.38 34.22
N GLN A 288 10.02 6.82 34.59
CA GLN A 288 9.77 7.57 35.84
C GLN A 288 10.11 6.76 37.08
N ASN A 289 9.79 5.46 37.09
CA ASN A 289 10.06 4.57 38.22
C ASN A 289 11.50 4.02 38.24
N SER A 290 12.30 4.33 37.23
CA SER A 290 13.73 3.98 37.21
C SER A 290 14.61 5.05 37.86
N LEU A 291 14.12 6.28 37.96
CA LEU A 291 14.86 7.40 38.53
C LEU A 291 15.08 7.18 40.03
N THR A 292 16.29 7.46 40.49
CA THR A 292 16.67 7.32 41.89
C THR A 292 17.02 8.67 42.48
N ARG A 293 17.21 8.76 43.80
CA ARG A 293 17.72 9.99 44.45
C ARG A 293 19.10 10.38 43.93
N GLU A 294 19.93 9.41 43.55
CA GLU A 294 21.28 9.64 43.02
C GLU A 294 21.27 10.05 41.55
N THR A 295 20.29 9.57 40.78
CA THR A 295 20.08 9.92 39.36
C THR A 295 18.65 10.41 39.16
N PRO A 296 18.37 11.70 39.48
CA PRO A 296 17.02 12.27 39.40
C PRO A 296 16.55 12.50 37.96
N SER A 297 17.43 12.41 36.96
CA SER A 297 17.10 12.52 35.54
C SER A 297 18.09 11.75 34.68
N ASP A 298 17.58 10.93 33.76
CA ASP A 298 18.37 10.27 32.70
C ASP A 298 17.71 10.47 31.33
N PRO A 299 17.92 11.61 30.66
CA PRO A 299 17.25 11.90 29.38
C PRO A 299 17.54 10.87 28.29
N GLU A 300 18.73 10.26 28.27
CA GLU A 300 19.09 9.25 27.27
C GLU A 300 18.24 7.97 27.43
N LEU A 301 17.93 7.55 28.68
CA LEU A 301 17.02 6.44 28.93
C LEU A 301 15.60 6.74 28.44
N GLY A 302 15.08 7.94 28.78
CA GLY A 302 13.76 8.38 28.32
C GLY A 302 13.68 8.37 26.79
N LYS A 303 14.65 8.97 26.12
CA LYS A 303 14.74 9.00 24.64
C LYS A 303 14.77 7.60 24.04
N MET A 304 15.60 6.72 24.60
CA MET A 304 15.75 5.35 24.12
C MET A 304 14.45 4.54 24.20
N LEU A 305 13.71 4.63 25.32
CA LEU A 305 12.44 3.91 25.51
C LEU A 305 11.35 4.43 24.56
N MET A 306 11.22 5.75 24.41
CA MET A 306 10.20 6.35 23.54
C MET A 306 10.46 6.08 22.07
N ILE A 307 11.71 6.24 21.61
CA ILE A 307 12.07 5.98 20.21
C ILE A 307 11.95 4.49 19.89
N ALA A 308 12.31 3.58 20.82
CA ALA A 308 12.15 2.14 20.58
C ALA A 308 10.71 1.76 20.24
N ILE A 309 9.72 2.38 20.90
CA ILE A 309 8.29 2.15 20.62
C ILE A 309 7.94 2.60 19.20
N ALA A 310 8.31 3.81 18.81
CA ALA A 310 7.99 4.35 17.49
C ALA A 310 8.69 3.59 16.35
N MET A 311 9.98 3.29 16.51
CA MET A 311 10.74 2.53 15.51
C MET A 311 10.17 1.12 15.34
N ALA A 312 9.78 0.46 16.43
CA ALA A 312 9.16 -0.86 16.35
C ALA A 312 7.82 -0.85 15.60
N CYS A 313 6.98 0.18 15.81
CA CYS A 313 5.74 0.33 15.05
C CYS A 313 6.03 0.45 13.54
N ASN A 314 6.97 1.33 13.17
CA ASN A 314 7.32 1.59 11.77
C ASN A 314 7.98 0.37 11.08
N ILE A 315 8.74 -0.44 11.82
CA ILE A 315 9.34 -1.69 11.30
C ILE A 315 8.26 -2.74 11.04
N GLY A 316 7.24 -2.80 11.90
CA GLY A 316 6.26 -3.87 11.93
C GLY A 316 5.13 -3.76 10.92
N GLY A 317 4.64 -2.54 10.68
CA GLY A 317 3.43 -2.37 9.88
C GLY A 317 3.47 -2.83 8.41
N PRO A 318 4.61 -2.97 7.68
CA PRO A 318 4.59 -3.59 6.34
C PRO A 318 4.47 -5.13 6.38
N GLY A 319 4.52 -5.75 7.56
CA GLY A 319 4.59 -7.21 7.72
C GLY A 319 3.36 -7.96 7.23
N ALA A 320 2.15 -7.42 7.41
CA ALA A 320 0.92 -8.05 6.93
C ALA A 320 -0.05 -7.01 6.35
N PRO A 321 -0.99 -7.41 5.47
CA PRO A 321 -1.91 -6.46 4.85
C PRO A 321 -2.70 -5.60 5.84
N SER A 322 -3.01 -6.13 7.03
CA SER A 322 -3.72 -5.39 8.09
C SER A 322 -2.91 -4.32 8.82
N GLY A 323 -1.58 -4.31 8.70
CA GLY A 323 -0.72 -3.46 9.52
C GLY A 323 -0.82 -1.98 9.15
N GLY A 324 -1.00 -1.70 7.87
CA GLY A 324 -1.27 -0.36 7.38
C GLY A 324 -1.83 -0.39 5.96
N ALA A 325 -2.59 0.65 5.61
CA ALA A 325 -3.25 0.71 4.31
C ALA A 325 -2.30 0.70 3.12
N ARG A 326 -1.04 1.14 3.31
CA ARG A 326 0.04 1.07 2.31
C ARG A 326 0.14 -0.32 1.66
N ASN A 327 -0.01 -1.39 2.45
CA ASN A 327 0.08 -2.75 1.96
C ASN A 327 -1.09 -3.09 1.05
N VAL A 328 -2.31 -2.82 1.52
CA VAL A 328 -3.56 -3.10 0.79
C VAL A 328 -3.66 -2.27 -0.47
N ILE A 329 -3.25 -0.99 -0.42
CA ILE A 329 -3.19 -0.11 -1.59
C ILE A 329 -2.30 -0.74 -2.67
N MET A 330 -1.08 -1.19 -2.31
CA MET A 330 -0.18 -1.82 -3.27
C MET A 330 -0.69 -3.17 -3.78
N MET A 331 -1.33 -3.98 -2.93
CA MET A 331 -2.00 -5.21 -3.37
C MET A 331 -3.11 -4.94 -4.38
N THR A 332 -3.90 -3.90 -4.12
CA THR A 332 -5.04 -3.49 -4.96
C THR A 332 -4.54 -2.98 -6.30
N TYR A 333 -3.53 -2.11 -6.32
CA TYR A 333 -2.92 -1.63 -7.55
C TYR A 333 -2.32 -2.76 -8.39
N LEU A 334 -1.59 -3.69 -7.76
CA LEU A 334 -1.03 -4.82 -8.49
C LEU A 334 -2.13 -5.71 -9.10
N ALA A 335 -3.23 -5.92 -8.36
CA ALA A 335 -4.37 -6.70 -8.83
C ALA A 335 -5.15 -5.97 -9.95
N ASP A 336 -5.39 -4.67 -9.83
CA ASP A 336 -6.18 -3.93 -10.81
C ASP A 336 -5.41 -3.64 -12.09
N MET A 337 -4.14 -3.26 -11.97
CA MET A 337 -3.31 -2.81 -13.10
C MET A 337 -2.73 -4.01 -13.87
N PHE A 338 -2.34 -5.08 -13.17
CA PHE A 338 -1.63 -6.22 -13.77
C PHE A 338 -2.36 -7.56 -13.60
N GLY A 339 -3.53 -7.58 -12.94
CA GLY A 339 -4.26 -8.82 -12.59
C GLY A 339 -3.47 -9.78 -11.73
N GLN A 340 -2.45 -9.28 -11.04
CA GLN A 340 -1.63 -10.08 -10.17
C GLN A 340 -2.11 -9.89 -8.74
N ASP A 341 -2.83 -10.90 -8.28
CA ASP A 341 -3.41 -10.88 -6.96
C ASP A 341 -2.51 -11.61 -5.94
N ILE A 342 -2.13 -10.89 -4.88
CA ILE A 342 -1.36 -11.43 -3.76
C ILE A 342 -2.32 -11.81 -2.63
N GLY A 343 -2.27 -13.06 -2.17
CA GLY A 343 -3.06 -13.48 -1.01
C GLY A 343 -2.52 -12.92 0.30
N TYR A 344 -3.36 -12.83 1.33
CA TYR A 344 -2.96 -12.31 2.64
C TYR A 344 -1.81 -13.13 3.26
N PHE A 345 -1.93 -14.46 3.26
CA PHE A 345 -0.86 -15.35 3.75
C PHE A 345 0.42 -15.22 2.91
N GLN A 346 0.26 -15.11 1.59
CA GLN A 346 1.40 -14.93 0.69
C GLN A 346 2.18 -13.67 1.05
N TRP A 347 1.51 -12.52 1.21
CA TRP A 347 2.12 -11.25 1.61
C TRP A 347 2.97 -11.40 2.88
N ILE A 348 2.40 -11.99 3.94
CA ILE A 348 3.10 -12.23 5.20
C ILE A 348 4.40 -12.99 4.97
N THR A 349 4.36 -14.06 4.17
CA THR A 349 5.55 -14.88 3.97
C THR A 349 6.66 -14.18 3.18
N TYR A 350 6.35 -13.16 2.36
CA TYR A 350 7.36 -12.34 1.69
C TYR A 350 7.87 -11.19 2.57
N CYS A 351 7.01 -10.59 3.40
CA CYS A 351 7.31 -9.39 4.17
C CYS A 351 7.84 -9.66 5.59
N PHE A 352 7.43 -10.73 6.27
CA PHE A 352 7.91 -11.05 7.64
C PHE A 352 9.43 -11.24 7.76
N PRO A 353 10.14 -11.84 6.78
CA PRO A 353 11.59 -11.92 6.84
C PRO A 353 12.28 -10.54 6.98
N TYR A 354 11.71 -9.49 6.39
CA TYR A 354 12.17 -8.11 6.61
C TYR A 354 12.11 -7.73 8.11
N LEU A 355 10.97 -8.01 8.76
CA LEU A 355 10.76 -7.72 10.18
C LEU A 355 11.78 -8.46 11.04
N PHE A 356 11.99 -9.76 10.78
CA PHE A 356 12.93 -10.58 11.57
C PHE A 356 14.37 -10.07 11.50
N VAL A 357 14.78 -9.50 10.37
CA VAL A 357 16.12 -8.90 10.24
C VAL A 357 16.16 -7.50 10.85
N MET A 358 15.12 -6.69 10.69
CA MET A 358 15.09 -5.32 11.21
C MET A 358 14.94 -5.22 12.72
N ILE A 359 14.33 -6.21 13.39
CA ILE A 359 14.23 -6.27 14.84
C ILE A 359 15.62 -6.21 15.52
N PRO A 360 16.57 -7.13 15.25
CA PRO A 360 17.89 -7.07 15.85
C PRO A 360 18.71 -5.87 15.34
N VAL A 361 18.58 -5.47 14.06
CA VAL A 361 19.30 -4.32 13.51
C VAL A 361 18.92 -3.02 14.23
N SER A 362 17.63 -2.74 14.36
CA SER A 362 17.14 -1.55 15.06
C SER A 362 17.52 -1.55 16.53
N TRP A 363 17.45 -2.72 17.19
CA TRP A 363 17.88 -2.87 18.57
C TRP A 363 19.38 -2.56 18.74
N LEU A 364 20.25 -3.10 17.87
CA LEU A 364 21.69 -2.83 17.90
C LEU A 364 21.99 -1.33 17.72
N ILE A 365 21.33 -0.67 16.76
CA ILE A 365 21.51 0.76 16.50
C ILE A 365 21.06 1.60 17.70
N LEU A 366 19.91 1.27 18.30
CA LEU A 366 19.39 1.97 19.48
C LEU A 366 20.37 1.89 20.66
N ASN A 367 20.88 0.70 20.95
CA ASN A 367 21.83 0.46 22.04
C ASN A 367 23.22 1.02 21.76
N TRP A 368 23.61 1.13 20.50
CA TRP A 368 24.87 1.79 20.11
C TRP A 368 24.76 3.31 20.25
N ARG A 369 23.61 3.88 19.94
CA ARG A 369 23.44 5.33 19.84
C ARG A 369 23.06 6.01 21.15
N PHE A 370 22.17 5.42 21.94
CA PHE A 370 21.78 5.93 23.25
C PHE A 370 22.59 5.26 24.36
N LYS A 371 23.12 6.07 25.28
CA LYS A 371 23.97 5.60 26.39
C LYS A 371 23.38 6.03 27.73
N PRO A 372 22.33 5.34 28.22
CA PRO A 372 21.70 5.66 29.50
C PRO A 372 22.66 5.38 30.67
N THR A 373 22.54 6.18 31.72
CA THR A 373 23.29 5.99 32.98
C THR A 373 22.65 4.90 33.83
N ILE A 374 21.31 4.88 33.86
CA ILE A 374 20.54 3.85 34.54
C ILE A 374 20.46 2.63 33.63
N THR A 375 20.91 1.47 34.12
CA THR A 375 20.97 0.21 33.36
C THR A 375 20.03 -0.86 33.89
N SER A 376 19.62 -0.76 35.15
CA SER A 376 18.66 -1.66 35.79
C SER A 376 17.29 -1.00 35.88
N LEU A 377 16.27 -1.70 35.38
CA LEU A 377 14.86 -1.32 35.43
C LEU A 377 14.07 -2.20 36.41
N ALA A 378 14.75 -2.96 37.27
CA ALA A 378 14.10 -3.86 38.24
C ALA A 378 13.04 -3.18 39.11
N PRO A 379 13.33 -2.03 39.75
CA PRO A 379 12.34 -1.38 40.62
C PRO A 379 11.08 -0.94 39.85
N ALA A 380 11.26 -0.47 38.61
CA ALA A 380 10.17 -0.07 37.75
C ALA A 380 9.32 -1.26 37.27
N MET A 381 9.96 -2.42 37.06
CA MET A 381 9.28 -3.64 36.62
C MET A 381 8.40 -4.23 37.72
N ASP A 382 8.83 -4.20 38.98
CA ASP A 382 8.02 -4.70 40.11
C ASP A 382 6.72 -3.89 40.28
N HIS A 383 6.81 -2.56 40.13
CA HIS A 383 5.64 -1.70 40.17
C HIS A 383 4.69 -1.98 39.00
N LEU A 384 5.24 -2.13 37.79
CA LEU A 384 4.47 -2.49 36.60
C LEU A 384 3.79 -3.85 36.80
N GLN A 385 4.50 -4.89 37.26
CA GLN A 385 3.94 -6.21 37.52
C GLN A 385 2.81 -6.17 38.57
N THR A 386 2.92 -5.30 39.57
CA THR A 386 1.90 -5.14 40.61
C THR A 386 0.62 -4.48 40.08
N GLU A 387 0.73 -3.38 39.31
CA GLU A 387 -0.43 -2.76 38.66
C GLU A 387 -1.08 -3.71 37.64
N ILE A 388 -0.26 -4.48 36.93
CA ILE A 388 -0.67 -5.47 35.95
C ILE A 388 -1.40 -6.65 36.60
N GLY A 389 -0.91 -7.14 37.74
CA GLY A 389 -1.53 -8.24 38.51
C GLY A 389 -2.96 -7.91 38.95
N ARG A 390 -3.28 -6.63 39.15
CA ARG A 390 -4.63 -6.16 39.49
C ARG A 390 -5.66 -6.36 38.38
N MET A 391 -5.24 -6.61 37.12
CA MET A 391 -6.17 -6.88 36.00
C MET A 391 -6.85 -8.27 36.06
N GLY A 392 -6.43 -9.18 36.95
CA GLY A 392 -7.03 -10.52 37.10
C GLY A 392 -6.89 -11.44 35.89
N GLY A 393 -7.64 -12.56 35.85
CA GLY A 393 -7.63 -13.55 34.76
C GLY A 393 -8.46 -13.16 33.52
N TRP A 394 -8.34 -13.93 32.42
CA TRP A 394 -9.06 -13.68 31.17
C TRP A 394 -10.58 -13.58 31.37
N ASN A 395 -11.18 -12.49 30.86
CA ASN A 395 -12.63 -12.32 30.87
C ASN A 395 -13.24 -13.00 29.63
N ARG A 396 -14.46 -13.55 29.75
CA ARG A 396 -15.28 -14.06 28.64
C ARG A 396 -15.29 -13.13 27.42
N LYS A 397 -15.45 -11.81 27.62
CA LYS A 397 -15.45 -10.85 26.50
C LYS A 397 -14.11 -10.80 25.73
N GLN A 398 -13.00 -10.95 26.45
CA GLN A 398 -11.66 -10.97 25.84
C GLN A 398 -11.41 -12.28 25.09
N ILE A 399 -11.89 -13.41 25.63
CA ILE A 399 -11.78 -14.72 24.98
C ILE A 399 -12.61 -14.75 23.69
N ILE A 400 -13.87 -14.30 23.74
CA ILE A 400 -14.72 -14.26 22.54
C ILE A 400 -14.11 -13.32 21.50
N ALA A 401 -13.57 -12.17 21.93
CA ALA A 401 -12.91 -11.25 21.01
C ALA A 401 -11.71 -11.90 20.31
N LEU A 402 -10.88 -12.64 21.05
CA LEU A 402 -9.76 -13.37 20.49
C LEU A 402 -10.22 -14.49 19.53
N ILE A 403 -11.28 -15.22 19.86
CA ILE A 403 -11.83 -16.28 19.00
C ILE A 403 -12.31 -15.68 17.66
N ILE A 404 -13.09 -14.59 17.70
CA ILE A 404 -13.57 -13.92 16.48
C ILE A 404 -12.37 -13.47 15.64
N PHE A 405 -11.34 -12.90 16.27
CA PHE A 405 -10.11 -12.52 15.58
C PHE A 405 -9.40 -13.69 14.93
N LEU A 406 -9.23 -14.81 15.62
CA LEU A 406 -8.61 -16.01 15.06
C LEU A 406 -9.40 -16.58 13.89
N VAL A 407 -10.74 -16.54 13.96
CA VAL A 407 -11.62 -16.95 12.85
C VAL A 407 -11.47 -16.01 11.65
N MET A 408 -11.38 -14.69 11.87
CA MET A 408 -11.10 -13.73 10.78
C MET A 408 -9.74 -13.99 10.12
N VAL A 409 -8.68 -14.17 10.92
CA VAL A 409 -7.33 -14.45 10.41
C VAL A 409 -7.31 -15.76 9.62
N PHE A 410 -7.98 -16.79 10.11
CA PHE A 410 -8.16 -18.04 9.39
C PHE A 410 -8.89 -17.82 8.05
N GLY A 411 -9.95 -17.01 8.05
CA GLY A 411 -10.65 -16.60 6.84
C GLY A 411 -9.73 -15.92 5.83
N TRP A 412 -8.91 -14.95 6.25
CA TRP A 412 -7.95 -14.29 5.35
C TRP A 412 -6.89 -15.23 4.78
N PHE A 413 -6.42 -16.20 5.57
CA PHE A 413 -5.43 -17.18 5.12
C PHE A 413 -6.01 -18.17 4.10
N THR A 414 -7.28 -18.53 4.26
CA THR A 414 -7.94 -19.57 3.46
C THR A 414 -8.79 -19.03 2.31
N GLU A 415 -9.08 -17.72 2.26
CA GLU A 415 -9.97 -17.08 1.27
C GLU A 415 -9.69 -17.53 -0.17
N LYS A 416 -8.44 -17.37 -0.60
CA LYS A 416 -8.01 -17.68 -1.97
C LYS A 416 -8.07 -19.17 -2.26
N GLU A 417 -7.65 -20.01 -1.31
CA GLU A 417 -7.67 -21.47 -1.48
C GLU A 417 -9.10 -22.01 -1.50
N PHE A 418 -9.97 -21.57 -0.60
CA PHE A 418 -11.37 -21.99 -0.55
C PHE A 418 -12.16 -21.53 -1.77
N TYR A 419 -11.83 -20.35 -2.30
CA TYR A 419 -12.34 -19.91 -3.58
C TYR A 419 -11.86 -20.81 -4.73
N ASN A 420 -10.57 -21.17 -4.78
CA ASN A 420 -10.02 -22.07 -5.80
C ASN A 420 -10.60 -23.50 -5.70
N MET A 421 -10.92 -23.96 -4.49
CA MET A 421 -11.58 -25.25 -4.22
C MET A 421 -13.08 -25.23 -4.55
N GLY A 422 -13.67 -24.07 -4.88
CA GLY A 422 -15.09 -23.94 -5.19
C GLY A 422 -16.02 -23.95 -3.97
N ILE A 423 -15.48 -23.85 -2.75
CA ILE A 423 -16.28 -23.73 -1.52
C ILE A 423 -17.05 -22.41 -1.52
N TYR A 424 -16.39 -21.33 -1.93
CA TYR A 424 -17.04 -20.03 -2.10
C TYR A 424 -17.46 -19.84 -3.56
N PRO A 425 -18.75 -19.50 -3.83
CA PRO A 425 -19.24 -19.32 -5.20
C PRO A 425 -18.64 -18.07 -5.85
N VAL A 426 -18.22 -17.10 -5.02
CA VAL A 426 -17.61 -15.85 -5.42
C VAL A 426 -16.38 -15.61 -4.58
N ARG A 427 -15.44 -14.85 -5.13
CA ARG A 427 -14.28 -14.39 -4.39
C ARG A 427 -14.76 -13.39 -3.34
N LEU A 428 -14.54 -13.70 -2.06
CA LEU A 428 -15.04 -12.86 -0.98
C LEU A 428 -14.18 -11.60 -0.82
N GLY A 429 -12.90 -11.68 -1.12
CA GLY A 429 -11.97 -10.60 -0.81
C GLY A 429 -11.66 -10.53 0.68
N ILE A 430 -10.63 -9.75 1.02
CA ILE A 430 -10.21 -9.59 2.41
C ILE A 430 -11.13 -8.61 3.15
N GLY A 431 -11.75 -7.67 2.42
CA GLY A 431 -12.62 -6.64 2.99
C GLY A 431 -13.93 -7.18 3.54
N VAL A 432 -14.59 -8.07 2.79
CA VAL A 432 -15.83 -8.71 3.25
C VAL A 432 -15.60 -9.50 4.54
N ILE A 433 -14.47 -10.21 4.66
CA ILE A 433 -14.12 -10.96 5.88
C ILE A 433 -13.90 -10.01 7.07
N ALA A 434 -13.22 -8.88 6.83
CA ALA A 434 -12.95 -7.88 7.87
C ALA A 434 -14.24 -7.25 8.42
N VAL A 435 -15.15 -6.83 7.53
CA VAL A 435 -16.45 -6.27 7.91
C VAL A 435 -17.35 -7.33 8.54
N GLY A 436 -17.33 -8.58 8.02
CA GLY A 436 -18.05 -9.70 8.62
C GLY A 436 -17.64 -9.96 10.07
N GLY A 437 -16.34 -9.85 10.38
CA GLY A 437 -15.86 -9.93 11.75
C GLY A 437 -16.25 -8.73 12.62
N ALA A 438 -16.26 -7.51 12.06
CA ALA A 438 -16.81 -6.34 12.76
C ALA A 438 -18.28 -6.54 13.14
N VAL A 439 -19.09 -7.11 12.24
CA VAL A 439 -20.48 -7.50 12.54
C VAL A 439 -20.52 -8.58 13.61
N ALA A 440 -19.64 -9.59 13.56
CA ALA A 440 -19.57 -10.62 14.59
C ALA A 440 -19.30 -10.06 15.99
N TYR A 441 -18.47 -9.01 16.14
CA TYR A 441 -18.25 -8.34 17.43
C TYR A 441 -19.51 -7.64 17.96
N LEU A 442 -20.33 -7.05 17.08
CA LEU A 442 -21.62 -6.45 17.44
C LEU A 442 -22.58 -7.53 17.94
N LEU A 443 -22.71 -8.62 17.16
CA LEU A 443 -23.59 -9.75 17.50
C LEU A 443 -23.18 -10.44 18.81
N ALA A 444 -21.87 -10.51 19.09
CA ALA A 444 -21.34 -11.07 20.33
C ALA A 444 -21.45 -10.14 21.55
N GLY A 445 -21.98 -8.90 21.39
CA GLY A 445 -22.11 -7.93 22.49
C GLY A 445 -20.77 -7.42 23.04
N ILE A 446 -19.71 -7.49 22.23
CA ILE A 446 -18.37 -6.99 22.60
C ILE A 446 -18.33 -5.47 22.45
N VAL A 447 -18.88 -4.99 21.33
CA VAL A 447 -19.02 -3.57 20.97
C VAL A 447 -20.48 -3.27 20.65
N ASN A 448 -20.86 -2.01 20.80
CA ASN A 448 -22.09 -1.46 20.22
C ASN A 448 -21.71 -0.50 19.07
N TRP A 449 -22.69 -0.05 18.28
CA TRP A 449 -22.41 0.86 17.17
C TRP A 449 -21.76 2.18 17.61
N ARG A 450 -22.10 2.68 18.79
CA ARG A 450 -21.51 3.90 19.35
C ARG A 450 -20.02 3.75 19.61
N ASP A 451 -19.57 2.56 20.03
CA ASP A 451 -18.15 2.26 20.16
C ASP A 451 -17.42 2.37 18.83
N TYR A 452 -18.02 1.88 17.74
CA TYR A 452 -17.45 2.06 16.40
C TYR A 452 -17.48 3.52 15.96
N GLN A 453 -18.61 4.21 16.15
CA GLN A 453 -18.73 5.62 15.81
C GLN A 453 -17.65 6.49 16.49
N ASP A 454 -17.39 6.25 17.78
CA ASP A 454 -16.53 7.12 18.58
C ASP A 454 -15.05 6.70 18.57
N ARG A 455 -14.74 5.42 18.30
CA ARG A 455 -13.36 4.88 18.37
C ARG A 455 -12.74 4.58 17.01
N VAL A 456 -13.54 4.37 15.96
CA VAL A 456 -13.03 4.18 14.60
C VAL A 456 -12.74 5.55 14.00
N ASP A 457 -11.55 5.70 13.43
CA ASP A 457 -11.21 6.89 12.67
C ASP A 457 -11.80 6.79 11.26
N TRP A 458 -12.99 7.35 11.08
CA TRP A 458 -13.67 7.38 9.78
C TRP A 458 -12.94 8.26 8.76
N GLY A 459 -12.17 9.25 9.21
CA GLY A 459 -11.36 10.08 8.33
C GLY A 459 -10.30 9.27 7.61
N VAL A 460 -9.66 8.34 8.31
CA VAL A 460 -8.69 7.39 7.75
C VAL A 460 -9.30 6.54 6.63
N ILE A 461 -10.53 6.05 6.81
CA ILE A 461 -11.23 5.24 5.79
C ILE A 461 -11.43 6.07 4.50
N TRP A 462 -11.97 7.28 4.64
CA TRP A 462 -12.18 8.17 3.49
C TRP A 462 -10.88 8.57 2.81
N LEU A 463 -9.84 8.85 3.60
CA LEU A 463 -8.51 9.16 3.10
C LEU A 463 -7.99 8.04 2.18
N TYR A 464 -8.09 6.79 2.62
CA TYR A 464 -7.62 5.66 1.82
C TYR A 464 -8.49 5.36 0.61
N ALA A 465 -9.81 5.57 0.71
CA ALA A 465 -10.69 5.50 -0.44
C ALA A 465 -10.27 6.50 -1.54
N GLY A 466 -9.91 7.74 -1.15
CA GLY A 466 -9.37 8.75 -2.05
C GLY A 466 -8.03 8.38 -2.65
N ALA A 467 -7.14 7.78 -1.85
CA ALA A 467 -5.87 7.25 -2.32
C ALA A 467 -6.06 6.17 -3.41
N ILE A 468 -6.95 5.19 -3.20
CA ILE A 468 -7.24 4.13 -4.18
C ILE A 468 -7.79 4.73 -5.47
N ILE A 469 -8.74 5.66 -5.39
CA ILE A 469 -9.27 6.39 -6.55
C ILE A 469 -8.15 7.10 -7.29
N PHE A 470 -7.27 7.79 -6.56
CA PHE A 470 -6.17 8.53 -7.14
C PHE A 470 -5.25 7.63 -7.96
N GLY A 471 -4.80 6.50 -7.40
CA GLY A 471 -3.92 5.60 -8.15
C GLY A 471 -4.60 4.88 -9.31
N ARG A 472 -5.85 4.43 -9.15
CA ARG A 472 -6.64 3.85 -10.25
C ARG A 472 -6.85 4.83 -11.39
N THR A 473 -7.06 6.10 -11.06
CA THR A 473 -7.21 7.15 -12.07
C THR A 473 -5.89 7.38 -12.78
N LEU A 474 -4.77 7.52 -12.05
CA LEU A 474 -3.45 7.70 -12.67
C LEU A 474 -3.14 6.58 -13.68
N ASP A 475 -3.46 5.34 -13.35
CA ASP A 475 -3.26 4.20 -14.25
C ASP A 475 -4.24 4.20 -15.43
N SER A 476 -5.55 4.25 -15.17
CA SER A 476 -6.58 4.18 -16.22
C SER A 476 -6.54 5.33 -17.23
N THR A 477 -6.01 6.50 -16.85
CA THR A 477 -5.78 7.61 -17.78
C THR A 477 -4.46 7.51 -18.53
N GLY A 478 -3.53 6.65 -18.11
CA GLY A 478 -2.16 6.57 -18.65
C GLY A 478 -1.18 7.59 -18.06
N ALA A 479 -1.57 8.31 -17.01
CA ALA A 479 -0.72 9.31 -16.37
C ALA A 479 0.43 8.67 -15.58
N ALA A 480 0.17 7.54 -14.90
CA ALA A 480 1.20 6.75 -14.22
C ALA A 480 2.25 6.24 -15.22
N TYR A 481 1.81 5.77 -16.38
CA TYR A 481 2.69 5.33 -17.47
C TYR A 481 3.56 6.48 -18.02
N TRP A 482 2.97 7.65 -18.26
CA TRP A 482 3.71 8.83 -18.73
C TRP A 482 4.79 9.27 -17.73
N LEU A 483 4.45 9.29 -16.42
CA LEU A 483 5.40 9.58 -15.35
C LEU A 483 6.50 8.51 -15.27
N ALA A 484 6.14 7.24 -15.39
CA ALA A 484 7.08 6.13 -15.36
C ALA A 484 8.09 6.20 -16.51
N ARG A 485 7.63 6.44 -17.76
CA ARG A 485 8.50 6.61 -18.94
C ARG A 485 9.45 7.78 -18.74
N SER A 486 8.92 8.92 -18.31
CA SER A 486 9.72 10.13 -18.04
C SER A 486 10.78 9.91 -16.95
N ALA A 487 10.45 9.16 -15.89
CA ALA A 487 11.38 8.84 -14.81
C ALA A 487 12.47 7.85 -15.26
N ILE A 488 12.12 6.82 -16.03
CA ILE A 488 13.08 5.86 -16.60
C ILE A 488 14.05 6.58 -17.53
N ASP A 489 13.55 7.42 -18.45
CA ASP A 489 14.38 8.16 -19.39
C ASP A 489 15.37 9.10 -18.67
N ALA A 490 14.97 9.69 -17.54
CA ALA A 490 15.84 10.51 -16.70
C ALA A 490 16.90 9.70 -15.93
N LEU A 491 16.62 8.43 -15.62
CA LEU A 491 17.52 7.53 -14.88
C LEU A 491 18.43 6.70 -15.78
N ALA A 492 18.08 6.54 -17.05
CA ALA A 492 18.86 5.77 -18.03
C ALA A 492 20.32 6.25 -18.17
N PRO A 493 20.65 7.55 -18.17
CA PRO A 493 22.05 8.00 -18.22
C PRO A 493 22.88 7.56 -17.01
N LEU A 494 22.25 7.21 -15.89
CA LEU A 494 22.91 6.73 -14.67
C LEU A 494 22.99 5.21 -14.59
N GLY A 495 22.49 4.47 -15.59
CA GLY A 495 22.37 3.02 -15.56
C GLY A 495 21.38 2.51 -14.51
N MET A 496 20.41 3.36 -14.12
CA MET A 496 19.40 3.07 -13.10
C MET A 496 18.01 2.86 -13.71
N ASP A 497 17.94 2.46 -14.97
CA ASP A 497 16.73 2.24 -15.76
C ASP A 497 16.16 0.82 -15.66
N SER A 498 16.91 -0.13 -15.09
CA SER A 498 16.46 -1.53 -14.99
C SER A 498 16.86 -2.26 -13.71
N GLY A 499 16.16 -3.36 -13.43
CA GLY A 499 16.51 -4.33 -12.37
C GLY A 499 16.59 -3.76 -10.95
N LEU A 500 17.55 -4.24 -10.17
CA LEU A 500 17.75 -3.82 -8.78
C LEU A 500 18.07 -2.32 -8.61
N PRO A 501 18.91 -1.67 -9.45
CA PRO A 501 19.16 -0.22 -9.37
C PRO A 501 17.89 0.64 -9.50
N LEU A 502 16.99 0.29 -10.43
CA LEU A 502 15.70 0.98 -10.58
C LEU A 502 14.84 0.85 -9.32
N MET A 503 14.76 -0.37 -8.79
CA MET A 503 14.02 -0.64 -7.55
C MET A 503 14.63 0.12 -6.36
N ALA A 504 15.96 0.15 -6.24
CA ALA A 504 16.65 0.91 -5.20
C ALA A 504 16.33 2.41 -5.27
N THR A 505 16.33 2.98 -6.47
CA THR A 505 16.04 4.40 -6.69
C THR A 505 14.59 4.73 -6.34
N SER A 506 13.64 3.92 -6.81
CA SER A 506 12.22 4.10 -6.49
C SER A 506 11.92 3.93 -5.00
N ASN A 507 12.51 2.94 -4.36
CA ASN A 507 12.35 2.72 -2.92
C ASN A 507 13.00 3.84 -2.12
N GLY A 508 14.17 4.32 -2.53
CA GLY A 508 14.84 5.47 -1.92
C GLY A 508 13.99 6.74 -2.00
N LEU A 509 13.40 7.01 -3.16
CA LEU A 509 12.46 8.12 -3.34
C LEU A 509 11.24 7.98 -2.43
N THR A 510 10.63 6.80 -2.39
CA THR A 510 9.49 6.49 -1.51
C THR A 510 9.84 6.68 -0.03
N ALA A 511 11.03 6.21 0.36
CA ALA A 511 11.55 6.31 1.71
C ALA A 511 11.90 7.76 2.11
N ILE A 512 12.23 8.64 1.17
CA ILE A 512 12.38 10.08 1.42
C ILE A 512 10.99 10.72 1.58
N LEU A 513 10.07 10.43 0.65
CA LEU A 513 8.73 11.02 0.65
C LEU A 513 7.94 10.70 1.92
N THR A 514 8.01 9.47 2.43
CA THR A 514 7.31 9.07 3.67
C THR A 514 7.83 9.76 4.94
N ASN A 515 9.01 10.39 4.89
CA ASN A 515 9.46 11.23 6.01
C ASN A 515 8.77 12.61 5.98
N LEU A 516 8.28 13.04 4.82
CA LEU A 516 7.65 14.34 4.60
C LEU A 516 6.12 14.27 4.61
N MET A 517 5.53 13.10 4.35
CA MET A 517 4.08 12.86 4.36
C MET A 517 3.77 11.49 4.95
N ALA A 518 2.51 11.27 5.34
CA ALA A 518 2.08 9.97 5.86
C ALA A 518 2.33 8.81 4.87
N ASP A 519 2.62 7.64 5.44
CA ASP A 519 2.97 6.39 4.76
C ASP A 519 1.97 5.92 3.70
N GLY A 520 0.66 5.93 4.00
CA GLY A 520 -0.38 5.53 3.07
C GLY A 520 -0.49 6.45 1.85
N PRO A 521 -0.61 7.78 2.03
CA PRO A 521 -0.52 8.75 0.93
C PRO A 521 0.77 8.62 0.09
N ALA A 522 1.93 8.39 0.72
CA ALA A 522 3.18 8.18 0.00
C ALA A 522 3.11 6.95 -0.92
N ALA A 523 2.64 5.81 -0.40
CA ALA A 523 2.43 4.59 -1.19
C ALA A 523 1.39 4.80 -2.30
N ALA A 524 0.32 5.55 -2.03
CA ALA A 524 -0.73 5.84 -3.01
C ALA A 524 -0.24 6.68 -4.18
N ALA A 525 0.67 7.63 -3.92
CA ALA A 525 1.24 8.50 -4.94
C ALA A 525 2.35 7.85 -5.76
N VAL A 526 3.27 7.14 -5.11
CA VAL A 526 4.41 6.52 -5.80
C VAL A 526 4.04 5.17 -6.39
N GLY A 527 3.12 4.43 -5.77
CA GLY A 527 2.74 3.07 -6.14
C GLY A 527 2.40 2.85 -7.62
N PRO A 528 1.47 3.63 -8.22
CA PRO A 528 1.10 3.46 -9.62
C PRO A 528 2.28 3.71 -10.57
N ILE A 529 3.13 4.68 -10.24
CA ILE A 529 4.33 5.04 -11.03
C ILE A 529 5.35 3.90 -10.93
N ALA A 530 5.66 3.45 -9.71
CA ALA A 530 6.58 2.36 -9.43
C ALA A 530 6.17 1.06 -10.15
N LEU A 531 4.88 0.72 -10.12
CA LEU A 531 4.36 -0.47 -10.80
C LEU A 531 4.37 -0.34 -12.32
N ASN A 532 4.03 0.84 -12.86
CA ASN A 532 4.17 1.09 -14.31
C ASN A 532 5.63 1.04 -14.77
N MET A 533 6.58 1.54 -13.97
CA MET A 533 8.02 1.39 -14.24
C MET A 533 8.41 -0.10 -14.28
N ALA A 534 7.93 -0.89 -13.31
CA ALA A 534 8.20 -2.33 -13.29
C ALA A 534 7.59 -3.06 -14.49
N GLY A 535 6.36 -2.72 -14.88
CA GLY A 535 5.70 -3.28 -16.06
C GLY A 535 6.37 -2.90 -17.38
N LEU A 536 6.96 -1.71 -17.46
CA LEU A 536 7.69 -1.22 -18.63
C LEU A 536 9.03 -1.95 -18.84
N VAL A 537 9.79 -2.14 -17.77
CA VAL A 537 11.16 -2.65 -17.84
C VAL A 537 11.19 -4.18 -17.85
N HIS A 538 10.37 -4.81 -17.00
CA HIS A 538 10.37 -6.26 -16.79
C HIS A 538 8.95 -6.84 -16.86
N PRO A 539 8.25 -6.73 -18.01
CA PRO A 539 6.85 -7.11 -18.16
C PRO A 539 6.63 -8.59 -17.86
N GLY A 540 5.67 -8.88 -16.97
CA GLY A 540 5.25 -10.25 -16.68
C GLY A 540 6.22 -11.09 -15.86
N THR A 541 7.24 -10.47 -15.27
CA THR A 541 8.23 -11.13 -14.42
C THR A 541 7.87 -11.02 -12.93
N THR A 542 8.66 -11.66 -12.06
CA THR A 542 8.59 -11.47 -10.60
C THR A 542 8.92 -10.04 -10.15
N PHE A 543 9.44 -9.17 -11.02
CA PHE A 543 9.76 -7.78 -10.68
C PHE A 543 8.53 -6.98 -10.25
N LEU A 544 7.38 -7.20 -10.89
CA LEU A 544 6.11 -6.52 -10.58
C LEU A 544 5.66 -6.71 -9.12
N PRO A 545 5.43 -7.96 -8.63
CA PRO A 545 5.02 -8.16 -7.24
C PRO A 545 6.10 -7.72 -6.24
N PHE A 546 7.38 -7.84 -6.59
CA PHE A 546 8.47 -7.39 -5.71
C PHE A 546 8.57 -5.86 -5.65
N MET A 547 8.30 -5.17 -6.75
CA MET A 547 8.17 -3.72 -6.76
C MET A 547 6.98 -3.27 -5.90
N ALA A 548 5.85 -3.97 -5.96
CA ALA A 548 4.68 -3.70 -5.13
C ALA A 548 5.01 -3.80 -3.64
N MET A 549 5.61 -4.93 -3.22
CA MET A 549 5.96 -5.18 -1.83
C MET A 549 7.08 -4.25 -1.34
N SER A 550 8.08 -3.96 -2.19
CA SER A 550 9.18 -3.07 -1.81
C SER A 550 8.75 -1.60 -1.70
N THR A 551 7.84 -1.14 -2.55
CA THR A 551 7.23 0.19 -2.42
C THR A 551 6.41 0.29 -1.13
N ALA A 552 5.63 -0.76 -0.80
CA ALA A 552 4.90 -0.81 0.48
C ALA A 552 5.84 -0.78 1.70
N ILE A 553 6.92 -1.58 1.69
CA ILE A 553 7.91 -1.62 2.77
C ILE A 553 8.64 -0.27 2.89
N SER A 554 9.12 0.30 1.78
CA SER A 554 9.87 1.57 1.78
C SER A 554 9.01 2.76 2.20
N SER A 555 7.71 2.75 1.90
CA SER A 555 6.76 3.74 2.44
C SER A 555 6.62 3.69 3.97
N SER A 556 7.12 2.64 4.63
CA SER A 556 7.17 2.52 6.09
C SER A 556 8.44 3.13 6.71
N PHE A 557 9.38 3.64 5.91
CA PHE A 557 10.71 4.10 6.37
C PHE A 557 10.70 5.52 6.94
N ALA A 558 9.62 5.89 7.62
CA ALA A 558 9.47 7.17 8.31
C ALA A 558 10.23 7.19 9.64
N TYR A 559 11.55 6.98 9.59
CA TYR A 559 12.40 6.89 10.78
C TYR A 559 13.02 8.23 11.19
N CYS A 560 13.12 9.19 10.26
CA CYS A 560 13.97 10.38 10.44
C CYS A 560 13.22 11.60 10.98
N LEU A 561 11.92 11.71 10.75
CA LEU A 561 11.12 12.91 11.07
C LEU A 561 9.88 12.57 11.91
N ILE A 562 9.48 13.54 12.74
CA ILE A 562 8.32 13.42 13.64
C ILE A 562 7.01 13.31 12.84
N ILE A 563 6.91 14.05 11.74
CA ILE A 563 5.68 14.18 10.93
C ILE A 563 5.41 12.92 10.09
N GLY A 564 6.43 12.09 9.84
CA GLY A 564 6.33 10.97 8.91
C GLY A 564 5.25 9.93 9.27
N THR A 565 5.09 9.58 10.55
CA THR A 565 4.03 8.67 11.00
C THR A 565 3.40 9.07 12.34
N PRO A 566 2.12 8.72 12.58
CA PRO A 566 1.47 8.99 13.87
C PRO A 566 2.18 8.40 15.10
N PRO A 567 2.77 7.17 15.07
CA PRO A 567 3.64 6.67 16.14
C PRO A 567 4.74 7.65 16.57
N ASN A 568 5.45 8.26 15.61
CA ASN A 568 6.49 9.24 15.89
C ASN A 568 5.88 10.46 16.61
N ALA A 569 4.78 11.01 16.08
CA ALA A 569 4.11 12.15 16.69
C ALA A 569 3.60 11.84 18.12
N ILE A 570 3.06 10.64 18.35
CA ILE A 570 2.56 10.18 19.66
C ILE A 570 3.69 10.13 20.68
N VAL A 571 4.82 9.50 20.36
CA VAL A 571 5.92 9.41 21.32
C VAL A 571 6.64 10.74 21.50
N TYR A 572 6.70 11.59 20.47
CA TYR A 572 7.21 12.96 20.58
C TYR A 572 6.36 13.81 21.54
N ALA A 573 5.04 13.62 21.53
CA ALA A 573 4.12 14.33 22.41
C ALA A 573 4.31 14.02 23.91
N SER A 574 5.13 13.02 24.26
CA SER A 574 5.51 12.74 25.65
C SER A 574 6.41 13.81 26.28
N GLY A 575 7.08 14.63 25.46
CA GLY A 575 8.01 15.68 25.92
C GLY A 575 9.43 15.21 26.21
N TYR A 576 9.74 13.91 26.05
CA TYR A 576 11.08 13.36 26.29
C TYR A 576 12.02 13.43 25.06
N LEU A 577 11.49 13.77 23.88
CA LEU A 577 12.20 13.69 22.60
C LEU A 577 12.40 15.06 21.96
N GLU A 578 13.55 15.24 21.31
CA GLU A 578 13.83 16.36 20.42
C GLU A 578 13.84 15.91 18.95
N PRO A 579 13.59 16.80 17.98
CA PRO A 579 13.69 16.45 16.55
C PRO A 579 15.05 15.88 16.15
N LYS A 580 16.13 16.32 16.80
CA LYS A 580 17.49 15.81 16.57
C LYS A 580 17.63 14.33 16.96
N ASP A 581 16.87 13.86 17.95
CA ASP A 581 16.94 12.47 18.40
C ASP A 581 16.38 11.49 17.35
N TYR A 582 15.38 11.93 16.58
CA TYR A 582 14.88 11.17 15.43
C TYR A 582 15.94 11.04 14.35
N LEU A 583 16.58 12.13 13.93
CA LEU A 583 17.65 12.05 12.94
C LEU A 583 18.84 11.23 13.44
N ARG A 584 19.16 11.36 14.74
CA ARG A 584 20.30 10.72 15.40
C ARG A 584 20.28 9.18 15.30
N VAL A 585 19.09 8.57 15.35
CA VAL A 585 18.89 7.10 15.28
C VAL A 585 18.22 6.69 13.97
N GLY A 586 17.27 7.50 13.51
CA GLY A 586 16.48 7.25 12.32
C GLY A 586 17.31 7.19 11.06
N LEU A 587 18.32 8.04 10.89
CA LEU A 587 19.16 8.01 9.69
C LEU A 587 19.94 6.68 9.55
N PRO A 588 20.64 6.18 10.58
CA PRO A 588 21.21 4.83 10.53
C PRO A 588 20.19 3.72 10.26
N ILE A 589 19.02 3.75 10.93
CA ILE A 589 17.96 2.74 10.71
C ILE A 589 17.45 2.82 9.27
N TRP A 590 17.27 4.03 8.72
CA TRP A 590 16.80 4.28 7.37
C TRP A 590 17.77 3.74 6.31
N VAL A 591 19.07 3.97 6.48
CA VAL A 591 20.10 3.41 5.58
C VAL A 591 20.08 1.88 5.65
N MET A 592 20.08 1.31 6.86
CA MET A 592 20.04 -0.14 7.02
C MET A 592 18.74 -0.76 6.50
N ALA A 593 17.60 -0.09 6.67
CA ALA A 593 16.31 -0.53 6.16
C ALA A 593 16.31 -0.66 4.63
N ASN A 594 16.89 0.31 3.92
CA ASN A 594 17.06 0.25 2.47
C ASN A 594 17.99 -0.89 2.05
N ILE A 595 19.13 -1.07 2.75
CA ILE A 595 20.07 -2.17 2.47
C ILE A 595 19.39 -3.53 2.69
N VAL A 596 18.70 -3.71 3.81
CA VAL A 596 17.98 -4.96 4.13
C VAL A 596 16.89 -5.24 3.10
N LEU A 597 16.15 -4.22 2.65
CA LEU A 597 15.14 -4.39 1.60
C LEU A 597 15.75 -4.84 0.27
N LEU A 598 16.89 -4.26 -0.11
CA LEU A 598 17.60 -4.66 -1.33
C LEU A 598 18.16 -6.08 -1.22
N LEU A 599 18.76 -6.45 -0.09
CA LEU A 599 19.24 -7.81 0.16
C LEU A 599 18.10 -8.83 0.18
N LEU A 600 16.97 -8.48 0.80
CA LEU A 600 15.76 -9.31 0.81
C LEU A 600 15.27 -9.56 -0.61
N THR A 601 15.26 -8.52 -1.45
CA THR A 601 14.89 -8.64 -2.86
C THR A 601 15.86 -9.54 -3.61
N ALA A 602 17.17 -9.22 -3.54
CA ALA A 602 18.21 -9.88 -4.32
C ALA A 602 18.43 -11.35 -3.94
N VAL A 603 18.22 -11.70 -2.67
CA VAL A 603 18.48 -13.06 -2.16
C VAL A 603 17.18 -13.82 -1.97
N TYR A 604 16.33 -13.38 -1.05
CA TYR A 604 15.19 -14.17 -0.60
C TYR A 604 14.05 -14.20 -1.63
N TRP A 605 13.68 -13.03 -2.17
CA TRP A 605 12.57 -12.96 -3.12
C TRP A 605 12.92 -13.58 -4.47
N VAL A 606 14.09 -13.29 -5.02
CA VAL A 606 14.57 -13.91 -6.27
C VAL A 606 14.65 -15.44 -6.13
N PHE A 607 15.22 -15.96 -5.03
CA PHE A 607 15.28 -17.40 -4.78
C PHE A 607 13.90 -18.06 -4.67
N ARG A 608 12.97 -17.40 -3.97
CA ARG A 608 11.62 -17.93 -3.77
C ARG A 608 10.76 -17.88 -5.04
N GLY A 609 11.02 -16.93 -5.94
CA GLY A 609 10.18 -16.63 -7.10
C GLY A 609 8.79 -16.12 -6.69
N PHE A 610 7.86 -16.03 -7.64
CA PHE A 610 6.47 -15.63 -7.37
C PHE A 610 5.50 -16.30 -8.34
N GLY A 611 4.70 -17.27 -7.87
CA GLY A 611 3.57 -17.82 -8.63
C GLY A 611 3.90 -18.37 -10.02
N GLY A 612 5.12 -18.91 -10.21
CA GLY A 612 5.60 -19.43 -11.50
C GLY A 612 5.95 -18.36 -12.54
N LEU A 613 6.01 -17.08 -12.17
CA LEU A 613 6.51 -16.01 -13.03
C LEU A 613 8.02 -16.17 -13.27
N PRO A 614 8.52 -15.82 -14.46
CA PRO A 614 9.95 -15.80 -14.74
C PRO A 614 10.65 -14.77 -13.85
N GLY A 615 11.90 -15.07 -13.47
CA GLY A 615 12.80 -14.09 -12.85
C GLY A 615 13.06 -12.91 -13.79
N PHE A 616 13.40 -11.77 -13.21
CA PHE A 616 13.77 -10.54 -13.93
C PHE A 616 15.28 -10.34 -13.98
#